data_AF-A0A4R6FPI5-F1
#
_entry.id   AF-A0A4R6FPI5-F1
#
_cell.length_a   1.000
_cell.length_b   1.000
_cell.length_c   1.000
_cell.angle_alpha   90.00
_cell.angle_beta   90.00
_cell.angle_gamma   90.00
#
_symmetry.space_group_name_H-M   'P 1'
#
loop_
_entity.id
_entity.type
_entity.pdbx_description
1 polymer ?
#
loop_
_entity_poly.entity_id
_entity_poly.type
_entity_poly.pdbx_seq_one_letter_code
_entity_poly.pdbx_strand_id
1 'polypeptide(L)' 'MEPYHRPHNQPLSAVAEKGQVLLDGPRGVAISLTPDAARQTATALQNAADEAERPPEG' A
#
# COMPACT_ATOMS: atom_id res chain seq x y z
N MET A 1 -15.23 6.90 -19.92
CA MET A 1 -14.21 6.39 -18.98
C MET A 1 -13.79 7.55 -18.10
N GLU A 2 -14.28 7.62 -16.87
CA GLU A 2 -13.82 8.62 -15.90
C GLU A 2 -12.40 8.28 -15.40
N PRO A 3 -11.55 9.27 -15.12
CA PRO A 3 -10.17 9.01 -14.70
C PRO A 3 -10.15 8.40 -13.30
N TYR A 4 -9.62 7.18 -13.18
CA TYR A 4 -9.58 6.37 -11.95
C TYR A 4 -8.64 6.87 -10.84
N HIS A 5 -8.04 8.07 -10.97
CA HIS A 5 -6.91 8.51 -10.15
C HIS A 5 -7.23 9.65 -9.18
N ARG A 6 -8.23 9.47 -8.31
CA ARG A 6 -8.25 10.28 -7.06
C ARG A 6 -7.47 9.54 -5.98
N PRO A 7 -6.55 10.21 -5.26
CA PRO A 7 -5.90 9.60 -4.11
C PRO A 7 -6.96 9.19 -3.09
N HIS A 8 -6.86 7.94 -2.64
CA HIS A 8 -7.70 7.41 -1.57
C HIS A 8 -7.03 7.69 -0.23
N ASN A 9 -7.80 8.14 0.77
CA ASN A 9 -7.31 8.44 2.12
C ASN A 9 -7.62 7.34 3.14
N GLN A 10 -8.17 6.20 2.70
CA GLN A 10 -8.36 5.02 3.54
C GLN A 10 -7.10 4.15 3.48
N PRO A 11 -6.56 3.71 4.63
CA PRO A 11 -5.44 2.79 4.67
C PRO A 11 -5.83 1.41 4.14
N LEU A 12 -4.84 0.65 3.67
CA LEU A 12 -4.99 -0.78 3.42
C LEU A 12 -5.04 -1.54 4.74
N SER A 13 -5.84 -2.60 4.82
CA SER A 13 -5.80 -3.54 5.95
C SER A 13 -4.87 -4.70 5.64
N ALA A 14 -4.15 -5.23 6.64
CA ALA A 14 -3.25 -6.36 6.50
C ALA A 14 -3.63 -7.49 7.44
N VAL A 15 -3.76 -8.72 6.92
CA VAL A 15 -4.15 -9.91 7.70
C VAL A 15 -3.19 -11.06 7.41
N ALA A 16 -2.76 -11.78 8.45
CA ALA A 16 -1.91 -12.96 8.31
C ALA A 16 -2.78 -14.22 8.14
N GLU A 17 -2.58 -14.94 7.03
CA GLU A 17 -3.35 -16.14 6.70
C GLU A 17 -2.44 -17.21 6.10
N LYS A 18 -2.30 -18.37 6.76
CA LYS A 18 -1.60 -19.56 6.27
C LYS A 18 -0.22 -19.30 5.63
N GLY A 19 0.63 -18.51 6.30
CA GLY A 19 1.98 -18.20 5.82
C GLY A 19 2.04 -17.11 4.74
N GLN A 20 0.93 -16.43 4.49
CA GLN A 20 0.84 -15.27 3.61
C GLN A 20 0.32 -14.06 4.38
N VAL A 21 0.51 -12.88 3.80
CA VAL A 21 -0.07 -11.62 4.24
C VAL A 21 -1.04 -11.15 3.16
N LEU A 22 -2.29 -10.95 3.51
CA LEU A 22 -3.31 -10.38 2.64
C LEU A 22 -3.39 -8.89 2.89
N LEU A 23 -3.20 -8.08 1.85
CA LEU A 23 -3.47 -6.65 1.86
C LEU A 23 -4.82 -6.41 1.19
N ASP A 24 -5.80 -5.91 1.94
CA ASP A 24 -7.13 -5.59 1.42
C ASP A 24 -7.27 -4.07 1.24
N GLY A 25 -7.58 -3.67 0.01
CA GLY A 25 -7.72 -2.27 -0.36
C GLY A 25 -9.15 -1.75 -0.34
N PRO A 26 -9.34 -0.43 -0.18
CA PRO A 26 -10.64 0.18 -0.39
C PRO A 26 -11.08 -0.13 -1.83
N ARG A 27 -12.19 -0.87 -1.97
CA ARG A 27 -12.75 -1.54 -3.18
C ARG A 27 -12.48 -3.05 -3.31
N GLY A 28 -11.97 -3.72 -2.28
CA GLY A 28 -11.93 -5.19 -2.21
C GLY A 28 -10.89 -5.82 -3.14
N VAL A 29 -9.85 -5.08 -3.51
CA VAL A 29 -8.69 -5.65 -4.19
C VAL A 29 -7.76 -6.20 -3.13
N ALA A 30 -7.70 -7.54 -3.04
CA ALA A 30 -6.81 -8.24 -2.14
C ALA A 30 -5.53 -8.67 -2.86
N ILE A 31 -4.37 -8.32 -2.32
CA ILE A 31 -3.06 -8.79 -2.79
C ILE A 31 -2.48 -9.75 -1.74
N SER A 32 -2.07 -10.95 -2.17
CA SER A 32 -1.30 -11.89 -1.34
C SER A 32 0.19 -11.62 -1.45
N LEU A 33 0.86 -11.51 -0.31
CA LEU A 33 2.31 -11.37 -0.20
C LEU A 33 2.89 -12.51 0.65
N THR A 34 4.13 -12.89 0.38
CA THR A 34 4.91 -13.64 1.38
C THR A 34 5.24 -12.72 2.57
N PRO A 35 5.56 -13.27 3.76
CA PRO A 35 5.88 -12.44 4.92
C PRO A 35 7.09 -11.52 4.68
N ASP A 36 8.06 -11.98 3.90
CA ASP A 36 9.23 -11.18 3.53
C ASP A 36 8.87 -10.05 2.55
N ALA A 37 8.11 -10.36 1.50
CA ALA A 37 7.63 -9.36 0.56
C ALA A 37 6.75 -8.30 1.24
N ALA A 38 5.94 -8.69 2.23
CA ALA A 38 5.12 -7.76 3.01
C ALA A 38 5.97 -6.75 3.81
N ARG A 39 7.07 -7.20 4.42
CA ARG A 39 7.99 -6.30 5.14
C ARG A 39 8.67 -5.32 4.21
N GLN A 40 9.21 -5.81 3.08
CA GLN A 40 9.84 -4.95 2.08
C GLN A 40 8.85 -3.92 1.52
N THR A 41 7.60 -4.34 1.27
CA THR A 41 6.53 -3.47 0.80
C THR A 41 6.20 -2.39 1.83
N ALA A 42 6.10 -2.73 3.11
CA ALA A 42 5.84 -1.75 4.18
C ALA A 42 6.94 -0.68 4.25
N THR A 43 8.21 -1.08 4.17
CA THR A 43 9.34 -0.14 4.13
C THR A 43 9.28 0.75 2.89
N ALA A 44 9.02 0.19 1.71
CA ALA A 44 8.91 0.97 0.48
C ALA A 44 7.75 1.98 0.53
N LEU A 45 6.60 1.59 1.11
CA LEU A 45 5.45 2.49 1.30
C LEU A 45 5.77 3.65 2.24
N GLN A 46 6.46 3.37 3.36
CA GLN A 46 6.89 4.43 4.28
C GLN A 46 7.81 5.43 3.57
N ASN A 47 8.85 4.92 2.89
CA ASN A 47 9.79 5.77 2.16
C ASN A 47 9.09 6.61 1.08
N ALA A 48 8.12 6.03 0.38
CA ALA A 48 7.34 6.73 -0.65
C ALA A 48 6.42 7.79 -0.05
N ALA A 49 5.83 7.54 1.12
CA ALA A 49 5.04 8.54 1.84
C ALA A 49 5.93 9.71 2.29
N ASP A 50 7.09 9.42 2.87
CA ASP A 50 8.05 10.44 3.31
C ASP A 50 8.54 11.30 2.13
N GLU A 51 8.77 10.69 0.96
CA GLU A 51 9.11 11.41 -0.27
C GLU A 51 7.96 12.30 -0.76
N ALA A 52 6.73 11.79 -0.76
CA ALA A 52 5.56 12.52 -1.23
C ALA A 52 5.21 13.73 -0.34
N GLU A 53 5.60 13.71 0.93
CA GLU A 53 5.46 14.83 1.86
C GLU A 53 6.56 15.89 1.68
N ARG A 54 7.65 15.59 0.97
CA ARG A 54 8.68 16.60 0.70
C ARG A 54 8.12 17.68 -0.22
N PRO A 55 8.43 18.95 0.05
CA PRO A 55 8.12 20.01 -0.89
C PRO A 55 8.85 19.74 -2.22
N PRO A 56 8.23 20.07 -3.37
CA PRO A 56 8.92 19.96 -4.65
C PRO A 56 10.20 20.81 -4.59
N GLU A 57 11.32 20.23 -4.98
CA GLU A 57 12.56 20.99 -5.12
C GLU A 57 12.30 22.12 -6.12
N GLY A 58 12.49 23.37 -5.64
CA GLY A 58 12.23 24.59 -6.40
C GLY A 58 13.29 24.90 -7.44
#